data_AF-A0AAV5J5X8-F1
#
_entry.id   AF-A0AAV5J5X8-F1
#
_cell.length_a   1.000
_cell.length_b   1.000
_cell.length_c   1.000
_cell.angle_alpha   90.00
_cell.angle_beta   90.00
_cell.angle_gamma   90.00
#
_symmetry.space_group_name_H-M   'P 1'
#
loop_
_entity.id
_entity.type
_entity.pdbx_description
1 polymer ?
#
loop_
_entity_poly.entity_id
_entity_poly.type
_entity_poly.pdbx_seq_one_letter_code
_entity_poly.pdbx_strand_id
1 'polypeptide(L)'
;MVLVAAVRDYINRMLQDISGMKVLILDSQTEFYADFIAINALHFTLNMSSNHQYMLPAVVDPSSLQHYCDRVVDVMAAVFLALKQKPLIRYSGTSDITKGIAHETYKLWSFDFRRMEMSPLLLIVDRRDDPVTPLLNQWTYQAMVHELLDIQDLT
;
A
#
# COMPACT_ATOMS: atom_id res chain seq x y z
N MET A 1 -33.93 -6.40 -25.27
CA MET A 1 -34.54 -6.20 -23.93
C MET A 1 -34.19 -7.32 -22.95
N VAL A 2 -34.18 -8.59 -23.37
CA VAL A 2 -33.84 -9.75 -22.50
C VAL A 2 -32.41 -9.72 -21.94
N LEU A 3 -31.42 -9.34 -22.76
CA LEU A 3 -30.01 -9.32 -22.34
C LEU A 3 -29.76 -8.29 -21.22
N VAL A 4 -30.36 -7.11 -21.31
CA VAL A 4 -30.21 -6.05 -20.30
C VAL A 4 -30.85 -6.46 -18.98
N ALA A 5 -31.99 -7.15 -19.03
CA ALA A 5 -32.64 -7.69 -17.83
C ALA A 5 -31.78 -8.78 -17.17
N ALA A 6 -31.20 -9.69 -17.96
CA ALA A 6 -30.32 -10.74 -17.46
C ALA A 6 -29.02 -10.18 -16.83
N VAL A 7 -28.39 -9.19 -17.47
CA VAL A 7 -27.19 -8.53 -16.93
C VAL A 7 -27.53 -7.77 -15.64
N ARG A 8 -28.65 -7.04 -15.60
CA ARG A 8 -29.11 -6.36 -14.39
C ARG A 8 -29.39 -7.33 -13.25
N ASP A 9 -30.03 -8.46 -13.52
CA ASP A 9 -30.35 -9.48 -12.52
C ASP A 9 -29.07 -10.13 -11.96
N TYR A 10 -28.11 -10.44 -12.84
CA TYR A 10 -26.80 -10.96 -12.44
C TYR A 10 -26.04 -9.98 -11.55
N ILE A 11 -25.98 -8.70 -11.93
CA ILE A 11 -25.33 -7.66 -11.14
C ILE A 11 -26.00 -7.50 -9.77
N ASN A 12 -27.34 -7.49 -9.72
CA ASN A 12 -28.08 -7.36 -8.46
C ASN A 12 -27.79 -8.53 -7.52
N ARG A 13 -27.77 -9.77 -8.03
CA ARG A 13 -27.40 -10.94 -7.23
C ARG A 13 -25.95 -10.88 -6.77
N MET A 14 -25.04 -10.41 -7.62
CA MET A 14 -23.63 -10.22 -7.25
C MET A 14 -23.46 -9.17 -6.13
N LEU A 15 -24.25 -8.09 -6.15
CA LEU A 15 -24.23 -7.03 -5.12
C LEU A 15 -24.90 -7.44 -3.79
N GLN A 16 -25.91 -8.31 -3.83
CA GLN A 16 -26.72 -8.66 -2.65
C GLN A 16 -26.29 -9.98 -1.99
N ASP A 17 -25.94 -10.99 -2.78
CA ASP A 17 -25.73 -12.36 -2.29
C ASP A 17 -24.27 -12.62 -1.87
N ILE A 18 -23.30 -11.86 -2.41
CA ILE A 18 -21.88 -12.04 -2.09
C ILE A 18 -21.50 -11.14 -0.91
N SER A 19 -21.61 -11.70 0.29
CA SER A 19 -21.10 -11.08 1.52
C SER A 19 -19.57 -10.91 1.44
N GLY A 20 -19.10 -9.67 1.30
CA GLY A 20 -17.68 -9.30 1.33
C GLY A 20 -17.16 -8.66 0.05
N MET A 21 -17.74 -8.96 -1.11
CA MET A 21 -17.31 -8.39 -2.39
C MET A 21 -18.17 -7.17 -2.75
N LYS A 22 -17.79 -6.00 -2.24
CA LYS A 22 -18.40 -4.73 -2.66
C LYS A 22 -17.92 -4.39 -4.06
N VAL A 23 -18.57 -4.95 -5.07
CA VAL A 23 -18.35 -4.53 -6.46
C VAL A 23 -18.91 -3.11 -6.59
N LEU A 24 -18.03 -2.11 -6.55
CA LEU A 24 -18.38 -0.74 -6.84
C LEU A 24 -18.52 -0.60 -8.35
N ILE A 25 -19.76 -0.48 -8.84
CA ILE A 25 -20.02 -0.06 -10.21
C ILE A 25 -19.67 1.42 -10.27
N LEU A 26 -18.67 1.72 -11.09
CA LEU A 26 -17.97 2.99 -11.09
C LEU A 26 -18.36 3.80 -12.32
N ASP A 27 -18.68 5.09 -12.13
CA ASP A 27 -18.82 6.04 -13.23
C ASP A 27 -17.44 6.43 -13.77
N SER A 28 -17.31 6.68 -15.08
CA SER A 28 -16.03 6.94 -15.74
C SER A 28 -15.31 8.20 -15.26
N GLN A 29 -16.01 9.06 -14.52
CA GLN A 29 -15.50 10.33 -13.99
C GLN A 29 -15.01 10.24 -12.53
N THR A 30 -15.14 9.09 -11.85
CA THR A 30 -14.77 8.99 -10.43
C THR A 30 -13.37 8.40 -10.26
N GLU A 31 -12.45 9.18 -9.70
CA GLU A 31 -11.11 8.70 -9.32
C GLU A 31 -11.12 8.06 -7.93
N PHE A 32 -10.54 6.87 -7.81
CA PHE A 32 -10.34 6.18 -6.54
C PHE A 32 -8.86 6.01 -6.25
N TYR A 33 -8.47 6.42 -5.04
CA TYR A 33 -7.12 6.25 -4.53
C TYR A 33 -6.99 4.88 -3.85
N ALA A 34 -6.86 3.82 -4.64
CA ALA A 34 -6.81 2.42 -4.16
C ALA A 34 -5.58 1.68 -4.70
N ASP A 35 -4.46 2.37 -4.77
CA ASP A 35 -3.22 1.85 -5.36
C ASP A 35 -2.37 1.07 -4.35
N PHE A 36 -3.01 0.19 -3.58
CA PHE A 36 -2.39 -0.67 -2.58
C PHE A 36 -3.28 -1.90 -2.34
N ILE A 37 -2.69 -2.97 -1.80
CA ILE A 37 -3.41 -4.19 -1.48
C ILE A 37 -3.55 -4.30 0.03
N ALA A 38 -4.79 -4.20 0.53
CA ALA A 38 -5.08 -4.43 1.95
C ALA A 38 -5.09 -5.95 2.23
N ILE A 39 -4.17 -6.41 3.07
CA ILE A 39 -4.07 -7.81 3.48
C ILE A 39 -5.01 -8.07 4.66
N ASN A 40 -5.04 -7.14 5.62
CA ASN A 40 -5.99 -7.15 6.73
C ASN A 40 -6.32 -5.70 7.19
N ALA A 41 -7.12 -5.55 8.24
CA ALA A 41 -7.56 -4.23 8.71
C ALA A 41 -6.44 -3.25 9.10
N LEU A 42 -5.24 -3.76 9.42
CA LEU A 42 -4.10 -2.97 9.90
C LEU A 42 -2.82 -3.21 9.06
N HIS A 43 -2.91 -3.96 7.97
CA HIS A 43 -1.75 -4.36 7.18
C HIS A 43 -2.09 -4.30 5.69
N PHE A 44 -1.20 -3.67 4.93
CA PHE A 44 -1.28 -3.57 3.49
C PHE A 44 0.10 -3.74 2.87
N THR A 45 0.13 -4.05 1.58
CA THR A 45 1.32 -4.15 0.75
C THR A 45 1.22 -3.22 -0.45
N LEU A 46 2.38 -2.74 -0.92
CA LEU A 46 2.50 -1.95 -2.15
C LEU A 46 2.52 -2.84 -3.40
N ASN A 47 2.60 -4.17 -3.23
CA ASN A 47 2.75 -5.17 -4.29
C ASN A 47 3.90 -4.84 -5.26
N MET A 48 5.08 -4.56 -4.71
CA MET A 48 6.28 -4.26 -5.48
C MET A 48 7.15 -5.52 -5.57
N SER A 49 7.32 -6.05 -6.78
CA SER A 49 8.08 -7.28 -7.04
C SER A 49 9.60 -7.12 -6.87
N SER A 50 10.09 -5.89 -6.82
CA SER A 50 11.52 -5.56 -6.86
C SER A 50 12.06 -4.97 -5.56
N ASN A 51 11.63 -5.51 -4.41
CA ASN A 51 12.07 -5.05 -3.09
C ASN A 51 13.59 -5.15 -2.89
N HIS A 52 14.30 -6.02 -3.58
CA HIS A 52 15.77 -6.08 -3.46
C HIS A 52 16.47 -4.83 -4.04
N GLN A 53 15.79 -4.02 -4.86
CA GLN A 53 16.40 -2.85 -5.52
C GLN A 53 16.85 -1.77 -4.52
N TYR A 54 16.11 -1.56 -3.42
CA TYR A 54 16.52 -0.59 -2.39
C TYR A 54 17.70 -1.09 -1.54
N MET A 55 18.03 -2.38 -1.61
CA MET A 55 19.15 -2.98 -0.88
C MET A 55 20.47 -2.89 -1.65
N LEU A 56 20.41 -2.64 -2.97
CA LEU A 56 21.60 -2.46 -3.79
C LEU A 56 22.20 -1.06 -3.57
N PRO A 57 23.53 -0.90 -3.67
CA PRO A 57 24.13 0.44 -3.64
C PRO A 57 23.52 1.30 -4.75
N ALA A 58 23.07 2.52 -4.43
CA ALA A 58 22.44 3.44 -5.38
C ALA A 58 23.29 3.75 -6.63
N VAL A 59 24.61 3.49 -6.55
CA VAL A 59 25.56 3.64 -7.66
C VAL A 59 25.38 2.57 -8.75
N VAL A 60 24.82 1.41 -8.40
CA VAL A 60 24.65 0.28 -9.32
C VAL A 60 23.58 0.57 -10.37
N ASP A 61 22.46 1.15 -9.94
CA ASP A 61 21.40 1.60 -10.84
C ASP A 61 20.55 2.72 -10.19
N PRO A 62 20.91 3.99 -10.41
CA PRO A 62 20.18 5.10 -9.81
C PRO A 62 18.77 5.26 -10.39
N SER A 63 18.52 4.78 -11.60
CA SER A 63 17.23 4.96 -12.28
C SER A 63 16.14 4.05 -11.70
N SER A 64 16.44 2.77 -11.47
CA SER A 64 15.48 1.85 -10.84
C SER A 64 15.19 2.22 -9.40
N LEU A 65 16.19 2.69 -8.64
CA LEU A 65 15.99 3.18 -7.29
C LEU A 65 15.07 4.41 -7.26
N GLN A 66 15.22 5.33 -8.20
CA GLN A 66 14.32 6.47 -8.32
C GLN A 66 12.89 6.02 -8.64
N HIS A 67 12.72 5.14 -9.63
CA HIS A 67 11.40 4.57 -9.97
C HIS A 67 10.75 3.84 -8.79
N TYR A 68 11.55 3.11 -8.00
CA TYR A 68 11.09 2.47 -6.78
C TYR A 68 10.59 3.51 -5.77
N CYS A 69 11.37 4.57 -5.51
CA CYS A 69 11.00 5.65 -4.59
C CYS A 69 9.73 6.38 -5.04
N ASP A 70 9.63 6.73 -6.33
CA ASP A 70 8.46 7.40 -6.91
C ASP A 70 7.20 6.54 -6.73
N ARG A 71 7.32 5.23 -7.02
CA ARG A 71 6.24 4.27 -6.82
C ARG A 71 5.78 4.22 -5.37
N VAL A 72 6.71 4.17 -4.41
CA VAL A 72 6.37 4.18 -2.98
C VAL A 72 5.62 5.47 -2.63
N VAL A 73 6.13 6.62 -3.07
CA VAL A 73 5.53 7.93 -2.80
C VAL A 73 4.09 8.02 -3.33
N ASP A 74 3.83 7.54 -4.55
CA ASP A 74 2.49 7.50 -5.14
C ASP A 74 1.51 6.65 -4.33
N VAL A 75 1.94 5.46 -3.90
CA VAL A 75 1.09 4.60 -3.06
C VAL A 75 0.83 5.23 -1.70
N MET A 76 1.85 5.82 -1.07
CA MET A 76 1.68 6.50 0.21
C MET A 76 0.69 7.65 0.10
N ALA A 77 0.74 8.42 -1.00
CA ALA A 77 -0.29 9.40 -1.31
C ALA A 77 -1.67 8.73 -1.43
N ALA A 78 -1.79 7.66 -2.21
CA ALA A 78 -3.07 6.96 -2.39
C ALA A 78 -3.68 6.46 -1.07
N VAL A 79 -2.88 5.86 -0.19
CA VAL A 79 -3.31 5.36 1.13
C VAL A 79 -3.90 6.50 1.97
N PHE A 80 -3.19 7.60 2.13
CA PHE A 80 -3.66 8.68 2.99
C PHE A 80 -4.77 9.52 2.34
N LEU A 81 -4.84 9.59 1.01
CA LEU A 81 -5.99 10.12 0.27
C LEU A 81 -7.25 9.25 0.51
N ALA A 82 -7.10 7.93 0.50
CA ALA A 82 -8.19 6.98 0.81
C ALA A 82 -8.68 7.14 2.26
N LEU A 83 -7.74 7.29 3.20
CA LEU A 83 -8.03 7.53 4.61
C LEU A 83 -8.57 8.95 4.88
N LYS A 84 -8.41 9.88 3.92
CA LYS A 84 -8.76 11.30 4.04
C LYS A 84 -8.12 11.97 5.25
N GLN A 85 -6.89 11.59 5.55
CA GLN A 85 -6.15 12.04 6.72
C GLN A 85 -4.78 12.60 6.33
N LYS A 86 -4.39 13.70 6.98
CA LYS A 86 -3.06 14.30 6.81
C LYS A 86 -2.08 13.77 7.88
N PRO A 87 -1.07 12.98 7.51
CA PRO A 87 -0.12 12.48 8.48
C PRO A 87 0.98 13.50 8.80
N LEU A 88 1.51 13.42 10.02
CA LEU A 88 2.82 13.94 10.37
C LEU A 88 3.87 12.93 9.92
N ILE A 89 4.89 13.35 9.16
CA ILE A 89 5.88 12.45 8.56
C ILE A 89 7.15 12.40 9.42
N ARG A 90 7.59 11.20 9.76
CA ARG A 90 8.88 10.88 10.41
C ARG A 90 9.58 9.76 9.64
N TYR A 91 10.90 9.75 9.69
CA TYR A 91 11.71 8.75 9.00
C TYR A 91 12.93 8.36 9.83
N SER A 92 13.45 7.15 9.61
CA SER A 92 14.72 6.70 10.18
C SER A 92 15.88 7.51 9.59
N GLY A 93 16.70 8.14 10.44
CA GLY A 93 17.84 8.97 10.02
C GLY A 93 19.06 8.18 9.53
N THR A 94 19.04 6.84 9.64
CA THR A 94 20.13 5.95 9.22
C THR A 94 20.18 5.71 7.71
N SER A 95 19.08 6.02 7.00
CA SER A 95 18.91 5.72 5.59
C SER A 95 18.58 6.97 4.79
N ASP A 96 19.35 7.24 3.73
CA ASP A 96 19.05 8.32 2.79
C ASP A 96 17.80 8.04 1.95
N ILE A 97 17.44 6.77 1.76
CA ILE A 97 16.25 6.35 1.00
C ILE A 97 14.98 6.77 1.75
N THR A 98 14.89 6.47 3.05
CA THR A 98 13.74 6.84 3.87
C THR A 98 13.58 8.36 3.95
N LYS A 99 14.70 9.09 4.03
CA LYS A 99 14.73 10.55 3.98
C LYS A 99 14.22 11.10 2.64
N GLY A 100 14.65 10.51 1.53
CA GLY A 100 14.19 10.86 0.18
C GLY A 100 12.67 10.66 0.03
N ILE A 101 12.18 9.47 0.37
CA ILE A 101 10.74 9.15 0.33
C ILE A 101 9.93 10.10 1.20
N ALA A 102 10.39 10.38 2.43
CA ALA A 102 9.71 11.31 3.33
C ALA A 102 9.60 12.73 2.75
N HIS A 103 10.67 13.21 2.10
CA HIS A 103 10.72 14.54 1.51
C HIS A 103 9.79 14.66 0.30
N GLU A 104 9.81 13.68 -0.61
CA GLU A 104 8.94 13.67 -1.79
C GLU A 104 7.46 13.49 -1.40
N THR A 105 7.16 12.61 -0.44
CA THR A 105 5.80 12.45 0.10
C THR A 105 5.28 13.76 0.70
N TYR A 106 6.14 14.51 1.40
CA TYR A 106 5.78 15.81 1.96
C TYR A 106 5.46 16.85 0.87
N LYS A 107 6.19 16.86 -0.25
CA LYS A 107 5.94 17.78 -1.38
C LYS A 107 4.59 17.53 -2.05
N LEU A 108 4.23 16.27 -2.25
CA LEU A 108 2.93 15.90 -2.82
C LEU A 108 1.77 16.25 -1.88
N TRP A 109 2.05 16.46 -0.60
CA TRP A 109 1.05 16.76 0.43
C TRP A 109 0.59 18.22 0.43
N SER A 110 0.12 18.70 -0.72
CA SER A 110 -0.52 20.02 -0.85
C SER A 110 -2.05 19.99 -0.63
N PHE A 111 -2.62 18.82 -0.34
CA PHE A 111 -4.07 18.65 -0.15
C PHE A 111 -4.53 19.11 1.24
N ASP A 112 -5.60 19.91 1.25
CA ASP A 112 -6.27 20.37 2.47
C ASP A 112 -7.36 19.39 2.90
N PHE A 113 -7.04 18.59 3.93
CA PHE A 113 -8.03 17.78 4.65
C PHE A 113 -8.57 18.54 5.85
N ARG A 114 -9.80 18.20 6.27
CA ARG A 114 -10.34 18.69 7.54
C ARG A 114 -9.36 18.36 8.66
N ARG A 115 -8.99 19.35 9.46
CA ARG A 115 -8.14 19.16 10.63
C ARG A 115 -8.85 18.22 11.61
N MET A 116 -8.29 17.02 11.80
CA MET A 116 -8.62 16.17 12.94
C MET A 116 -7.93 16.73 14.19
N GLU A 117 -8.48 16.45 15.38
CA GLU A 117 -7.87 16.85 16.65
C GLU A 117 -6.49 16.22 16.87
N MET A 118 -6.26 15.01 16.32
CA MET A 118 -4.93 14.38 16.27
C MET A 118 -4.56 14.01 14.85
N SER A 119 -3.38 14.46 14.39
CA SER A 119 -2.80 14.06 13.11
C SER A 119 -2.20 12.66 13.21
N PRO A 120 -2.53 11.70 12.31
CA PRO A 120 -1.86 10.41 12.31
C PRO A 120 -0.36 10.55 12.04
N LEU A 121 0.44 9.58 12.47
CA LEU A 121 1.88 9.55 12.24
C LEU A 121 2.19 8.60 11.08
N LEU A 122 2.89 9.09 10.06
CA LEU A 122 3.58 8.26 9.09
C LEU A 122 5.04 8.09 9.52
N LEU A 123 5.44 6.87 9.88
CA LEU A 123 6.82 6.53 10.18
C LEU A 123 7.41 5.67 9.06
N ILE A 124 8.46 6.16 8.41
CA ILE A 124 9.18 5.45 7.34
C ILE A 124 10.46 4.84 7.91
N VAL A 125 10.55 3.52 7.88
CA VAL A 125 11.69 2.74 8.40
C VAL A 125 12.37 1.95 7.30
N ASP A 126 13.66 1.68 7.49
CA ASP A 126 14.45 0.86 6.59
C ASP A 126 14.62 -0.54 7.18
N ARG A 127 14.36 -1.60 6.38
CA ARG A 127 14.52 -2.98 6.84
C ARG A 127 15.98 -3.30 7.21
N ARG A 128 16.95 -2.56 6.66
CA ARG A 128 18.37 -2.74 6.96
C ARG A 128 18.73 -2.44 8.41
N ASP A 129 17.89 -1.67 9.12
CA ASP A 129 18.05 -1.42 10.56
C ASP A 129 17.70 -2.65 11.41
N ASP A 130 16.92 -3.61 10.88
CA ASP A 130 16.56 -4.87 11.54
C ASP A 130 16.67 -6.06 10.56
N PRO A 131 17.90 -6.55 10.30
CA PRO A 131 18.14 -7.67 9.39
C PRO A 131 17.87 -9.05 10.03
N VAL A 132 17.66 -9.13 11.34
CA VAL A 132 17.56 -10.40 12.07
C VAL A 132 16.13 -10.93 12.08
N THR A 133 15.14 -10.07 12.37
CA THR A 133 13.73 -10.49 12.46
C THR A 133 13.18 -11.27 11.25
N PRO A 134 13.49 -10.96 9.98
CA PRO A 134 12.95 -11.72 8.85
C PRO A 134 13.58 -13.12 8.71
N LEU A 135 14.71 -13.37 9.38
CA LEU A 135 15.44 -14.64 9.33
C LEU A 135 15.08 -15.57 10.50
N LEU A 136 14.33 -15.10 11.49
CA LEU A 136 13.87 -15.90 12.61
C LEU A 136 12.68 -16.74 12.19
N ASN A 137 12.68 -18.02 12.61
CA ASN A 137 11.53 -18.91 12.47
C ASN A 137 10.35 -18.34 13.26
N GLN A 138 9.21 -18.17 12.58
CA GLN A 138 8.04 -17.52 13.14
C GLN A 138 7.08 -18.54 13.78
N TRP A 139 6.66 -18.27 15.02
CA TRP A 139 5.78 -19.18 15.77
C TRP A 139 4.31 -18.75 15.79
N THR A 140 3.97 -17.63 15.17
CA THR A 140 2.57 -17.19 15.03
C THR A 140 1.94 -17.86 13.82
N TYR A 141 0.66 -18.23 13.92
CA TYR A 141 -0.02 -18.99 12.86
C TYR A 141 0.15 -18.37 11.47
N GLN A 142 -0.15 -17.07 11.33
CA GLN A 142 -0.06 -16.38 10.05
C GLN A 142 1.37 -16.43 9.49
N ALA A 143 2.37 -16.09 10.30
CA ALA A 143 3.75 -16.03 9.83
C ALA A 143 4.34 -17.43 9.56
N MET A 144 4.04 -18.41 10.41
CA MET A 144 4.44 -19.81 10.22
C MET A 144 3.84 -20.40 8.94
N VAL A 145 2.56 -20.13 8.67
CA VAL A 145 1.90 -20.60 7.45
C VAL A 145 2.53 -19.97 6.20
N HIS A 146 2.82 -18.67 6.22
CA HIS A 146 3.55 -18.01 5.14
C HIS A 146 4.96 -18.59 4.94
N GLU A 147 5.66 -18.92 6.02
CA GLU A 147 7.03 -19.47 5.97
C GLU A 147 7.07 -20.92 5.49
N LEU A 148 6.16 -21.78 5.96
CA LEU A 148 6.20 -23.23 5.71
C LEU A 148 5.44 -23.67 4.45
N LEU A 149 4.38 -22.96 4.07
CA LEU A 149 3.47 -23.36 2.99
C LEU A 149 3.55 -22.47 1.75
N ASP A 150 4.41 -21.46 1.76
CA ASP A 150 4.69 -20.54 0.65
C ASP A 150 3.40 -20.06 -0.06
N ILE A 151 2.52 -19.39 0.69
CA ILE A 151 1.27 -18.88 0.12
C ILE A 151 1.57 -17.64 -0.73
N GLN A 152 1.60 -17.83 -2.06
CA GLN A 152 1.94 -16.79 -3.04
C GLN A 152 0.76 -15.86 -3.43
N ASP A 153 -0.49 -16.30 -3.23
CA ASP A 153 -1.68 -15.59 -3.77
C ASP A 153 -2.34 -14.59 -2.78
N LEU A 154 -1.74 -14.32 -1.62
CA LEU A 154 -2.27 -13.38 -0.60
C LEU A 154 -1.39 -12.14 -0.36
N THR A 155 -0.35 -11.94 -1.17
CA THR A 155 0.63 -10.84 -1.07
C THR A 155 0.95 -10.26 -2.44
#